data_AF-A0A0X8I9E3-F1
#
_entry.id   AF-A0A0X8I9E3-F1
#
_cell.length_a   1.000
_cell.length_b   1.000
_cell.length_c   1.000
_cell.angle_alpha   90.00
_cell.angle_beta   90.00
_cell.angle_gamma   90.00
#
_symmetry.space_group_name_H-M   'P 1'
#
loop_
_entity.id
_entity.type
_entity.pdbx_description
1 polymer ?
#
loop_
_entity_poly.entity_id
_entity_poly.type
_entity_poly.pdbx_seq_one_letter_code
_entity_poly.pdbx_strand_id
1 'polypeptide(L)' 'MRAKVTKRGSLAFVETELGQKAVIPWDSLCSFIARYHLEVSSVEGGQMPRCVEYKPHAEEVESDVEEDEYDES' A
#
# COMPACT_ATOMS: atom_id res chain seq x y z
N MET A 1 6.44 -10.03 2.66
CA MET A 1 7.53 -9.31 3.35
C MET A 1 7.05 -8.92 4.73
N ARG A 2 7.81 -9.23 5.79
CA ARG A 2 7.38 -8.98 7.17
C ARG A 2 7.65 -7.55 7.60
N ALA A 3 6.73 -6.99 8.39
CA ALA A 3 6.85 -5.67 8.98
C ALA A 3 6.45 -5.65 10.46
N LYS A 4 7.04 -4.72 11.20
CA LYS A 4 6.63 -4.29 12.54
C LYS A 4 6.00 -2.92 12.43
N VAL A 5 4.92 -2.70 13.17
CA VAL A 5 4.22 -1.43 13.17
C VAL A 5 4.15 -0.87 14.59
N THR A 6 4.50 0.40 14.76
CA THR A 6 4.35 1.13 16.03
C THR A 6 3.40 2.29 15.83
N LYS A 7 2.34 2.35 16.63
CA LYS A 7 1.41 3.49 16.66
C LYS A 7 1.93 4.58 17.58
N ARG A 8 1.96 5.82 17.10
CA ARG A 8 2.15 7.02 17.93
C ARG A 8 1.19 8.11 17.51
N GLY A 9 0.17 8.36 18.33
CA GLY A 9 -0.90 9.29 18.00
C GLY A 9 -1.67 8.85 16.75
N SER A 10 -1.72 9.72 15.75
CA SER A 10 -2.35 9.48 14.44
C SER A 10 -1.39 8.90 13.38
N LEU A 11 -0.15 8.56 13.76
CA LEU A 11 0.86 8.04 12.83
C LEU A 11 1.18 6.57 13.12
N ALA A 12 1.48 5.84 12.03
CA ALA A 12 2.03 4.50 12.04
C ALA A 12 3.48 4.54 11.55
N PHE A 13 4.38 3.99 12.33
CA PHE A 13 5.77 3.76 11.97
C PHE A 13 5.90 2.31 11.55
N VAL A 14 6.27 2.06 10.30
CA VAL A 14 6.40 0.72 9.73
C VAL A 14 7.88 0.44 9.49
N GLU A 15 8.38 -0.67 10.03
CA GLU A 15 9.75 -1.15 9.82
C GLU A 15 9.70 -2.56 9.23
N THR A 16 10.27 -2.74 8.04
CA THR A 16 10.34 -4.07 7.41
C THR A 16 11.51 -4.87 7.95
N GLU A 17 11.47 -6.18 7.77
CA GLU A 17 12.59 -7.07 8.13
C GLU A 17 13.90 -6.75 7.38
N LEU A 18 13.82 -5.99 6.28
CA LEU A 18 14.96 -5.50 5.50
C LEU A 18 15.53 -4.17 6.04
N GLY A 19 14.98 -3.64 7.13
CA GLY A 19 15.38 -2.36 7.73
C GLY A 19 14.82 -1.13 7.03
N GLN A 20 13.90 -1.29 6.07
CA GLN A 20 13.23 -0.16 5.43
C GLN A 20 12.20 0.44 6.40
N LYS A 21 12.13 1.77 6.44
CA LYS A 21 11.27 2.51 7.39
C LYS A 21 10.34 3.43 6.63
N ALA A 22 9.07 3.43 7.03
CA ALA A 22 8.05 4.34 6.51
C ALA A 22 7.23 4.93 7.66
N VAL A 23 6.79 6.17 7.48
CA VAL A 23 5.86 6.84 8.40
C VAL A 23 4.63 7.22 7.59
N ILE A 24 3.47 6.76 8.03
CA ILE A 24 2.20 6.98 7.35
C ILE A 24 1.09 7.34 8.35
N PRO A 25 -0.03 7.93 7.92
CA PRO A 25 -1.20 8.07 8.76
C PRO A 25 -1.73 6.69 9.21
N TRP A 26 -2.14 6.59 10.48
CA TRP A 26 -2.68 5.36 11.07
C TRP A 26 -3.91 4.86 10.30
N ASP A 27 -4.76 5.79 9.85
CA ASP A 27 -5.99 5.47 9.12
C ASP A 27 -5.71 4.93 7.70
N SER A 28 -4.52 5.21 7.15
CA SER A 28 -4.08 4.71 5.84
C SER A 28 -3.26 3.43 5.91
N LEU A 29 -3.01 2.91 7.12
CA LEU A 29 -2.15 1.74 7.34
C LEU A 29 -2.61 0.50 6.57
N CYS A 30 -3.92 0.23 6.54
CA CYS A 30 -4.45 -0.94 5.85
C CYS A 30 -4.22 -0.90 4.33
N SER A 31 -4.46 0.24 3.70
CA SER A 31 -4.21 0.43 2.26
C SER A 31 -2.72 0.29 1.94
N PHE A 32 -1.85 0.80 2.82
CA PHE A 32 -0.41 0.64 2.69
C PHE A 32 0.01 -0.83 2.79
N ILE A 33 -0.44 -1.54 3.84
CA ILE A 33 -0.14 -2.97 4.05
C ILE A 33 -0.57 -3.79 2.83
N ALA A 34 -1.78 -3.55 2.32
CA ALA A 34 -2.30 -4.27 1.18
C ALA A 34 -1.51 -4.00 -0.11
N ARG A 35 -1.24 -2.72 -0.42
CA ARG A 35 -0.49 -2.32 -1.63
C ARG A 35 0.91 -2.93 -1.68
N TYR A 36 1.57 -3.06 -0.53
CA TYR A 36 2.94 -3.58 -0.44
C TYR A 36 2.99 -5.05 -0.01
N HIS A 37 1.84 -5.74 0.08
CA HIS A 37 1.73 -7.13 0.53
C HIS A 37 2.57 -7.42 1.79
N LEU A 38 2.44 -6.53 2.78
CA LEU A 38 3.17 -6.64 4.04
C LEU A 38 2.48 -7.61 4.99
N GLU A 39 3.25 -8.50 5.58
CA GLU A 39 2.83 -9.38 6.67
C GLU A 39 3.17 -8.69 7.99
N VAL A 40 2.17 -8.12 8.67
CA VAL A 40 2.42 -7.41 9.92
C VAL A 40 2.54 -8.40 11.06
N SER A 41 3.78 -8.57 11.53
CA SER A 41 4.16 -9.50 12.59
C SER A 41 3.75 -9.04 13.99
N SER A 42 3.71 -7.72 14.21
CA SER A 42 3.44 -7.12 15.52
C SER A 42 2.99 -5.67 15.38
N VAL A 43 2.13 -5.25 16.29
CA VAL A 43 1.66 -3.88 16.42
C VAL A 43 1.86 -3.41 17.86
N GLU A 44 2.66 -2.37 18.06
CA GLU A 44 2.89 -1.74 19.36
C GLU A 44 2.09 -0.44 19.49
N GLY A 45 1.63 -0.12 20.71
CA GLY A 45 0.96 1.15 21.00
C GLY A 45 -0.50 1.26 20.52
N GLY A 46 -1.11 0.14 20.11
CA GLY A 46 -2.52 0.08 19.73
C GLY A 46 -2.95 -1.28 19.23
N GLN A 47 -4.26 -1.44 18.97
CA GLN A 47 -4.78 -2.61 18.28
C GLN A 47 -4.69 -2.36 16.76
N MET A 48 -4.31 -3.40 16.02
CA MET A 48 -4.32 -3.38 14.55
C MET A 48 -5.72 -2.98 14.04
N PRO A 49 -5.85 -1.98 13.15
CA PRO A 49 -7.12 -1.70 12.51
C PRO A 49 -7.64 -2.94 11.79
N ARG A 50 -8.95 -3.14 11.79
CA ARG A 50 -9.58 -4.20 10.99
C ARG A 50 -9.46 -3.81 9.52
N CYS A 51 -8.37 -4.24 8.90
CA CYS A 51 -8.17 -4.08 7.47
C CYS A 51 -9.19 -4.96 6.75
N VAL A 52 -10.26 -4.35 6.25
CA VAL A 52 -11.10 -4.99 5.22
C VAL A 52 -10.18 -5.28 4.04
N GLU A 53 -10.21 -6.52 3.57
CA GLU A 53 -9.39 -6.97 2.44
C GLU A 53 -9.49 -5.95 1.30
N TYR A 54 -8.38 -5.28 1.02
CA TYR A 54 -8.27 -4.47 -0.18
C TYR A 54 -8.26 -5.45 -1.34
N LYS A 55 -9.40 -5.61 -2.00
CA LYS A 55 -9.42 -6.14 -3.35
C LYS A 55 -8.83 -5.03 -4.23
N PRO A 56 -7.63 -5.20 -4.82
CA PRO A 56 -7.20 -4.27 -5.84
C PRO A 56 -8.31 -4.24 -6.89
N HIS A 57 -8.93 -3.08 -7.07
CA HIS A 57 -9.68 -2.85 -8.29
C HIS A 57 -8.61 -2.87 -9.37
N ALA A 58 -8.54 -3.96 -10.13
CA ALA A 58 -7.83 -3.99 -11.39
C ALA A 58 -8.57 -3.01 -12.31
N GLU A 59 -8.35 -1.72 -12.11
CA GLU A 59 -8.57 -0.73 -13.16
C GLU A 59 -7.39 -0.95 -14.10
N GLU A 60 -7.59 -1.90 -15.01
CA GLU A 60 -6.81 -2.03 -16.23
C GLU A 60 -7.09 -0.75 -17.01
N VAL A 61 -6.28 0.27 -16.77
CA VAL A 61 -6.30 1.49 -17.57
C VAL A 61 -5.70 1.07 -18.91
N GLU A 62 -6.55 0.68 -19.85
CA GLU A 62 -6.19 0.49 -21.25
C GLU A 62 -5.47 1.76 -21.71
N SER A 63 -4.15 1.64 -21.84
CA SER A 63 -3.30 2.69 -22.34
C SER A 63 -3.27 2.53 -23.85
N ASP A 64 -4.31 2.99 -24.54
CA ASP A 64 -4.26 3.10 -26.00
C ASP A 64 -3.53 4.41 -26.33
N VAL A 65 -2.22 4.25 -26.51
CA VAL A 65 -1.29 5.28 -26.98
C VAL A 65 -1.64 5.58 -28.44
N GLU A 66 -1.83 6.85 -28.77
CA GLU A 66 -2.06 7.31 -30.15
C GLU A 66 -0.90 6.89 -31.07
N GLU A 67 -1.21 6.14 -32.13
CA GLU A 67 -0.36 6.03 -33.33
C GLU A 67 -1.09 6.71 -34.50
N ASP A 68 -0.71 7.98 -34.69
CA ASP A 68 -0.83 8.75 -35.93
C ASP A 68 -0.13 7.97 -37.06
N GLU A 69 -0.79 7.68 -38.18
CA GLU A 69 -0.17 7.80 -39.51
C GLU A 69 -1.17 7.62 -40.67
N TYR A 70 -1.07 8.58 -41.58
CA TYR A 70 -1.73 8.76 -42.87
C TYR A 70 -1.57 7.55 -43.83
N ASP A 71 -2.50 7.36 -44.78
CA ASP A 71 -2.24 7.61 -46.21
C ASP A 71 -3.46 7.27 -47.10
N GLU A 72 -3.65 8.12 -48.11
CA GLU A 72 -4.66 8.09 -49.17
C GLU A 72 -4.55 6.86 -50.09
N SER A 73 -5.69 6.36 -50.61
CA SER A 73 -5.95 6.09 -52.05
C SER A 73 -7.26 5.34 -52.30
#